data_AF-A0A1D6GTD3-F1
#
_entry.id   AF-A0A1D6GTD3-F1
#
_cell.length_a   1.000
_cell.length_b   1.000
_cell.length_c   1.000
_cell.angle_alpha   90.00
_cell.angle_beta   90.00
_cell.angle_gamma   90.00
#
_symmetry.space_group_name_H-M   'P 1'
#
loop_
_entity.id
_entity.type
_entity.pdbx_description
1 polymer ?
#
loop_
_entity_poly.entity_id
_entity_poly.type
_entity_poly.pdbx_seq_one_letter_code
_entity_poly.pdbx_strand_id
1 'polypeptide(L)'
;MHAAPMYIAETAPSQIRGMLISLKEFFIVLGMLLGYIAGNLYVEVVSGWRYMYASSTPLCLIMGVGMCWLPSSPRWLLLCAIQGKGNLPETKENATRCLCRLRGQASPDLVSEQIDLILEELSYIDQEKQASFGEIFQGKCLKAMIIGCGLVFFQQVTGQPSVLYYAATIFQVVTYC
;
A
#
# COMPACT_ATOMS: atom_id res chain seq x y z
N MET A 1 3.82 6.47 2.22
CA MET A 1 3.77 5.00 2.06
C MET A 1 2.35 4.41 1.99
N HIS A 2 1.28 5.22 1.94
CA HIS A 2 -0.11 4.70 1.98
C HIS A 2 -0.70 4.31 0.62
N ALA A 3 -0.02 4.63 -0.49
CA ALA A 3 -0.49 4.30 -1.84
C ALA A 3 -0.44 2.79 -2.14
N ALA A 4 0.58 2.07 -1.62
CA ALA A 4 0.72 0.63 -1.84
C ALA A 4 -0.42 -0.21 -1.24
N PRO A 5 -0.79 -0.07 0.05
CA PRO A 5 -1.93 -0.81 0.60
C PRO A 5 -3.26 -0.41 -0.02
N MET A 6 -3.43 0.85 -0.43
CA MET A 6 -4.61 1.31 -1.18
C MET A 6 -4.69 0.62 -2.55
N TYR A 7 -3.61 0.64 -3.32
CA TYR A 7 -3.54 -0.05 -4.61
C TYR A 7 -3.77 -1.56 -4.49
N ILE A 8 -3.17 -2.21 -3.49
CA ILE A 8 -3.39 -3.63 -3.20
C ILE A 8 -4.85 -3.88 -2.82
N ALA A 9 -5.46 -3.02 -2.00
CA ALA A 9 -6.85 -3.17 -1.59
C ALA A 9 -7.86 -3.00 -2.73
N GLU A 10 -7.53 -2.15 -3.71
CA GLU A 10 -8.34 -1.91 -4.90
C GLU A 10 -8.17 -2.97 -5.98
N THR A 11 -6.98 -3.57 -6.06
CA THR A 11 -6.61 -4.46 -7.17
C THR A 11 -6.73 -5.94 -6.79
N ALA A 12 -6.52 -6.30 -5.52
CA ALA A 12 -6.51 -7.68 -5.07
C ALA A 12 -7.92 -8.26 -4.84
N PRO A 13 -8.14 -9.55 -5.18
CA PRO A 13 -9.32 -10.29 -4.73
C PRO A 13 -9.45 -10.29 -3.21
N SER A 14 -10.70 -10.24 -2.71
CA SER A 14 -11.00 -10.23 -1.27
C SER A 14 -10.37 -11.39 -0.50
N GLN A 15 -10.21 -12.55 -1.15
CA GLN A 15 -9.62 -13.77 -0.56
C GLN A 15 -8.11 -13.66 -0.30
N ILE A 16 -7.34 -12.99 -1.18
CA ILE A 16 -5.88 -12.91 -1.08
C ILE A 16 -5.37 -11.54 -0.60
N ARG A 17 -6.25 -10.55 -0.46
CA ARG A 17 -5.90 -9.19 -0.01
C ARG A 17 -5.14 -9.19 1.32
N GLY A 18 -5.58 -9.99 2.29
CA GLY A 18 -4.89 -10.11 3.58
C GLY A 18 -3.47 -10.64 3.42
N MET A 19 -3.28 -11.67 2.59
CA MET A 19 -1.96 -12.25 2.31
C MET A 19 -1.02 -11.24 1.65
N LEU A 20 -1.48 -10.48 0.66
CA LEU A 20 -0.69 -9.43 0.00
C LEU A 20 -0.29 -8.31 0.97
N ILE A 21 -1.20 -7.92 1.87
CA ILE A 21 -0.92 -6.93 2.93
C ILE A 21 0.10 -7.45 3.95
N SER A 22 0.09 -8.74 4.27
CA SER A 22 1.11 -9.35 5.12
C SER A 22 2.45 -9.49 4.39
N LEU A 23 2.43 -9.83 3.10
CA LEU A 23 3.62 -9.99 2.28
C LEU A 23 4.40 -8.66 2.14
N LYS A 24 3.71 -7.52 1.98
CA LYS A 24 4.39 -6.21 2.00
C LYS A 24 5.11 -5.95 3.33
N GLU A 25 4.53 -6.38 4.44
CA GLU A 25 5.10 -6.18 5.78
C GLU A 25 6.32 -7.06 5.97
N PHE A 26 6.23 -8.31 5.50
CA PHE A 26 7.37 -9.22 5.43
C PHE A 26 8.55 -8.61 4.67
N PHE A 27 8.32 -8.00 3.50
CA PHE A 27 9.39 -7.32 2.75
C PHE A 27 9.97 -6.11 3.47
N ILE A 28 9.15 -5.34 4.20
CA ILE A 28 9.63 -4.22 5.02
C ILE A 28 10.57 -4.73 6.12
N VAL A 29 10.17 -5.78 6.86
CA VAL A 29 11.00 -6.38 7.92
C VAL A 29 12.27 -7.01 7.34
N LEU A 30 12.17 -7.69 6.20
CA LEU A 30 13.33 -8.25 5.49
C LEU A 30 14.31 -7.15 5.06
N GLY A 31 13.81 -6.02 4.57
CA GLY A 31 14.63 -4.86 4.23
C GLY A 31 15.38 -4.29 5.43
N MET A 32 14.73 -4.20 6.59
CA MET A 32 15.39 -3.77 7.84
C MET A 32 16.51 -4.76 8.24
N LEU A 33 16.25 -6.07 8.17
CA LEU A 33 17.24 -7.10 8.48
C LEU A 33 18.48 -7.00 7.57
N LEU A 34 18.26 -6.89 6.25
CA LEU A 34 19.34 -6.69 5.29
C LEU A 34 20.11 -5.38 5.56
N GLY A 35 19.41 -4.33 5.97
CA GLY A 35 20.02 -3.07 6.41
C GLY A 35 20.97 -3.24 7.59
N TYR A 36 20.58 -4.01 8.62
CA TYR A 36 21.46 -4.33 9.75
C TYR A 36 22.68 -5.16 9.34
N ILE A 37 22.50 -6.14 8.46
CA ILE A 37 23.61 -6.97 7.95
C ILE A 37 24.60 -6.09 7.17
N ALA A 38 24.10 -5.23 6.27
CA ALA A 38 24.95 -4.29 5.54
C ALA A 38 25.65 -3.31 6.49
N GLY A 39 24.94 -2.80 7.51
CA GLY A 39 25.51 -1.93 8.53
C GLY A 39 26.68 -2.59 9.27
N ASN A 40 26.55 -3.87 9.64
CA ASN A 40 27.62 -4.62 10.29
C ASN A 40 28.83 -4.85 9.37
N LEU A 41 28.60 -5.19 8.10
CA LEU A 41 29.67 -5.44 7.12
C LEU A 41 30.49 -4.19 6.78
N TYR A 42 29.84 -3.02 6.72
CA TYR A 42 30.48 -1.76 6.34
C TYR A 42 30.93 -0.90 7.54
N VAL A 43 30.77 -1.40 8.78
CA VAL A 43 31.07 -0.62 9.99
C VAL A 43 32.57 -0.28 10.14
N GLU A 44 33.44 -1.18 9.68
CA GLU A 44 34.91 -1.03 9.79
C GLU A 44 35.53 -0.28 8.59
N VAL A 45 34.74 0.02 7.56
CA VAL A 45 35.22 0.64 6.32
C VAL A 45 35.20 2.16 6.43
N VAL A 46 36.30 2.83 6.05
CA VAL A 46 36.35 4.29 5.96
C VAL A 46 35.31 4.78 4.93
N SER A 47 34.38 5.64 5.35
CA SER A 47 33.19 6.04 4.58
C SER A 47 32.16 4.93 4.28
N GLY A 48 32.10 3.88 5.11
CA GLY A 48 31.17 2.75 4.99
C GLY A 48 29.68 3.11 4.86
N TRP A 49 29.25 4.23 5.45
CA TRP A 49 27.87 4.72 5.32
C TRP A 49 27.44 4.97 3.87
N ARG A 50 28.37 5.36 2.98
CA ARG A 50 28.08 5.57 1.55
C ARG A 50 27.76 4.25 0.87
N TYR A 51 28.55 3.21 1.16
CA TYR A 51 28.34 1.87 0.62
C TYR A 51 27.08 1.22 1.17
N MET A 52 26.70 1.53 2.42
CA MET A 52 25.43 1.11 3.00
C MET A 52 24.23 1.62 2.18
N TYR A 53 24.20 2.90 1.82
CA TYR A 53 23.16 3.45 0.93
C TYR A 53 23.31 3.01 -0.54
N ALA A 54 24.54 2.84 -1.02
CA ALA A 54 24.76 2.32 -2.36
C ALA A 54 24.20 0.90 -2.51
N SER A 55 24.26 0.09 -1.45
CA SER A 55 23.77 -1.29 -1.47
C SER A 55 22.23 -1.40 -1.59
N SER A 56 21.47 -0.40 -1.14
CA SER A 56 20.01 -0.37 -1.28
C SER A 56 19.53 0.25 -2.60
N THR A 57 20.40 1.01 -3.28
CA THR A 57 20.13 1.63 -4.58
C THR A 57 19.67 0.65 -5.67
N PRO A 58 20.29 -0.54 -5.89
CA PRO A 58 19.84 -1.47 -6.91
C PRO A 58 18.42 -1.98 -6.66
N LEU A 59 18.04 -2.24 -5.41
CA LEU A 59 16.69 -2.66 -5.05
C LEU A 59 15.67 -1.56 -5.38
N CYS A 60 16.00 -0.30 -5.07
CA CYS A 60 15.17 0.85 -5.40
C CYS A 60 14.99 1.03 -6.91
N LEU A 61 16.08 0.87 -7.69
CA LEU A 61 16.05 0.93 -9.15
C LEU A 61 15.16 -0.17 -9.75
N ILE A 62 15.30 -1.41 -9.29
CA ILE A 62 14.47 -2.54 -9.73
C ILE A 62 12.99 -2.23 -9.45
N MET A 63 12.67 -1.72 -8.27
CA MET A 63 11.30 -1.35 -7.91
C MET A 63 10.78 -0.19 -8.76
N GLY A 64 11.62 0.82 -9.03
CA GLY A 64 11.27 1.96 -9.88
C GLY A 64 10.99 1.54 -11.33
N VAL A 65 11.83 0.68 -11.91
CA VAL A 65 11.60 0.12 -13.25
C VAL A 65 10.36 -0.77 -13.26
N GLY A 66 10.15 -1.59 -12.22
CA GLY A 66 8.96 -2.43 -12.09
C GLY A 66 7.67 -1.61 -12.06
N MET A 67 7.70 -0.40 -11.50
CA MET A 67 6.54 0.49 -11.47
C MET A 67 6.10 0.94 -12.87
N CYS A 68 7.01 1.00 -13.85
CA CYS A 68 6.67 1.35 -15.23
C CYS A 68 5.80 0.29 -15.94
N TRP A 69 5.79 -0.96 -15.47
CA TRP A 69 4.95 -2.04 -16.01
C TRP A 69 3.66 -2.27 -15.22
N LEU A 70 3.46 -1.55 -14.13
CA LEU A 70 2.29 -1.73 -13.28
C LEU A 70 1.04 -1.13 -13.96
N PRO A 71 -0.04 -1.90 -14.19
CA PRO A 71 -1.26 -1.36 -14.76
C PRO A 71 -1.92 -0.38 -13.79
N SER A 72 -2.56 0.67 -14.33
CA SER A 72 -3.30 1.65 -13.53
C SER A 72 -4.43 0.98 -12.71
N SER A 73 -4.77 1.56 -11.55
CA SER A 73 -5.88 1.05 -10.72
C SER A 73 -7.20 1.10 -11.52
N PRO A 74 -7.94 -0.01 -11.63
CA PRO A 74 -9.20 -0.06 -12.35
C PRO A 74 -10.29 0.82 -11.68
N ARG A 75 -10.27 0.96 -10.35
CA ARG A 75 -11.17 1.90 -9.63
C ARG A 75 -10.85 3.35 -9.96
N TRP A 76 -9.57 3.70 -10.07
CA TRP A 76 -9.16 5.05 -10.44
C TRP A 76 -9.58 5.42 -11.87
N LEU A 77 -9.47 4.47 -12.81
CA LEU A 77 -9.94 4.65 -14.18
C LEU A 77 -11.47 4.88 -14.25
N LEU A 78 -12.25 4.13 -13.46
CA LEU A 78 -13.70 4.30 -13.37
C LEU A 78 -14.10 5.62 -12.69
N LEU A 79 -13.39 6.04 -11.64
CA LEU A 79 -13.58 7.34 -11.00
C LEU A 79 -13.32 8.51 -11.96
N CYS A 80 -12.25 8.43 -12.76
CA CYS A 80 -11.94 9.46 -13.75
C CYS A 80 -13.02 9.57 -14.83
N ALA A 81 -13.67 8.46 -15.19
CA ALA A 81 -14.78 8.43 -16.14
C ALA A 81 -16.03 9.12 -15.58
N ILE A 82 -16.36 8.87 -14.31
CA ILE A 82 -17.53 9.46 -13.62
C ILE A 82 -17.34 10.98 -13.42
N GLN A 83 -16.12 11.42 -13.11
CA GLN A 83 -15.77 12.85 -12.95
C GLN A 83 -15.73 13.64 -14.27
N GLY A 84 -16.19 13.07 -15.39
CA GLY A 84 -16.30 13.76 -16.68
C GLY A 84 -14.99 13.98 -17.42
N LYS A 85 -13.90 13.29 -17.04
CA LYS A 85 -12.58 13.42 -17.69
C LYS A 85 -12.33 12.46 -18.87
N GLY A 86 -13.33 11.67 -19.29
CA GLY A 86 -13.18 10.75 -20.43
C GLY A 86 -14.48 10.12 -20.92
N ASN A 87 -14.42 9.47 -22.09
CA ASN A 87 -15.53 8.72 -22.66
C ASN A 87 -15.79 7.43 -21.86
N LEU A 88 -16.91 7.39 -21.13
CA LEU A 88 -17.35 6.25 -20.31
C LEU A 88 -17.09 4.85 -20.93
N PRO A 89 -17.48 4.56 -22.19
CA PRO A 89 -17.34 3.22 -22.75
C PRO A 89 -15.87 2.78 -22.95
N GLU A 90 -14.99 3.70 -23.33
CA GLU A 90 -13.57 3.41 -23.59
C GLU A 90 -12.81 3.19 -22.28
N THR A 91 -13.10 3.99 -21.25
CA THR A 91 -12.56 3.79 -19.90
C THR A 91 -13.06 2.50 -19.25
N LYS A 92 -14.32 2.11 -19.49
CA LYS A 92 -14.88 0.85 -19.00
C LYS A 92 -14.14 -0.34 -19.63
N GLU A 93 -13.90 -0.32 -20.94
CA GLU A 93 -13.16 -1.38 -21.62
C GLU A 93 -11.71 -1.49 -21.12
N ASN A 94 -11.03 -0.35 -20.92
CA ASN A 94 -9.68 -0.31 -20.37
C ASN A 94 -9.61 -0.84 -18.93
N ALA A 95 -10.60 -0.53 -18.09
CA ALA A 95 -10.73 -1.08 -16.75
C ALA A 95 -10.95 -2.59 -16.76
N THR A 96 -11.81 -3.10 -17.66
CA THR A 96 -12.03 -4.54 -17.89
C THR A 96 -10.74 -5.23 -18.31
N ARG A 97 -10.01 -4.66 -19.26
CA ARG A 97 -8.73 -5.22 -19.74
C ARG A 97 -7.68 -5.27 -18.63
N CYS A 98 -7.60 -4.22 -17.79
CA CYS A 98 -6.70 -4.20 -16.63
C CYS A 98 -7.09 -5.24 -15.59
N LEU A 99 -8.37 -5.35 -15.22
CA LEU A 99 -8.86 -6.35 -14.27
C LEU A 99 -8.67 -7.78 -14.77
N CYS A 100 -8.92 -8.04 -16.06
CA CYS A 100 -8.65 -9.34 -16.68
C CYS A 100 -7.15 -9.69 -16.64
N ARG A 101 -6.26 -8.71 -16.86
CA ARG A 101 -4.81 -8.90 -16.77
C ARG A 101 -4.33 -9.13 -15.33
N LEU A 102 -4.97 -8.49 -14.36
CA LEU A 102 -4.62 -8.59 -12.94
C LEU A 102 -5.14 -9.86 -12.26
N ARG A 103 -6.32 -10.35 -12.67
CA ARG A 103 -6.96 -11.54 -12.06
C ARG A 103 -6.69 -12.84 -12.82
N GLY A 104 -6.27 -12.78 -14.08
CA GLY A 104 -5.96 -13.94 -14.91
C GLY A 104 -7.19 -14.77 -15.26
N GLN A 105 -7.57 -14.80 -16.54
CA GLN A 105 -8.64 -15.65 -17.10
C GLN A 105 -9.94 -15.75 -16.28
N ALA A 106 -10.33 -14.68 -15.56
CA ALA A 106 -11.69 -14.58 -15.07
C ALA A 106 -12.63 -14.44 -16.28
N SER A 107 -13.75 -15.17 -16.27
CA SER A 107 -14.75 -15.09 -17.32
C SER A 107 -15.13 -13.63 -17.56
N PRO A 108 -15.13 -13.15 -18.82
CA PRO A 108 -15.36 -11.74 -19.14
C PRO A 108 -16.66 -11.22 -18.53
N ASP A 109 -17.69 -12.08 -18.44
CA ASP A 109 -19.00 -11.75 -17.86
C ASP A 109 -18.93 -11.41 -16.36
N LEU A 110 -18.11 -12.14 -15.59
CA LEU A 110 -17.98 -11.95 -14.14
C LEU A 110 -17.13 -10.72 -13.80
N VAL A 111 -16.24 -10.32 -14.71
CA VAL A 111 -15.46 -9.08 -14.61
C VAL A 111 -16.34 -7.89 -14.97
N SER A 112 -17.17 -7.99 -16.01
CA SER A 112 -18.13 -6.91 -16.36
C SER A 112 -19.14 -6.64 -15.25
N GLU A 113 -19.70 -7.69 -14.62
CA GLU A 113 -20.65 -7.53 -13.52
C GLU A 113 -20.01 -6.81 -12.32
N GLN A 114 -18.77 -7.15 -11.96
CA GLN A 114 -18.06 -6.45 -10.88
C GLN A 114 -17.74 -5.00 -11.21
N ILE A 115 -17.43 -4.70 -12.47
CA ILE A 115 -17.21 -3.32 -12.90
C ILE A 115 -18.49 -2.52 -12.83
N ASP A 116 -19.62 -3.11 -13.20
CA ASP A 116 -20.93 -2.46 -13.10
C ASP A 116 -21.33 -2.20 -11.64
N LEU A 117 -21.10 -3.15 -10.73
CA LEU A 117 -21.28 -2.95 -9.29
C LEU A 117 -20.37 -1.84 -8.73
N ILE A 118 -19.10 -1.82 -9.12
CA ILE A 118 -18.15 -0.77 -8.69
C ILE A 118 -18.55 0.60 -9.25
N LEU A 119 -19.06 0.65 -10.49
CA LEU A 119 -19.50 1.88 -11.13
C LEU A 119 -20.78 2.41 -10.47
N GLU A 120 -21.73 1.54 -10.12
CA GLU A 120 -22.92 1.89 -9.36
C GLU A 120 -22.56 2.45 -7.98
N GLU A 121 -21.69 1.76 -7.23
CA GLU A 121 -21.19 2.23 -5.93
C GLU A 121 -20.51 3.60 -6.03
N LEU A 122 -19.65 3.80 -7.05
CA LEU A 122 -18.96 5.06 -7.28
C LEU A 122 -19.93 6.19 -7.70
N SER A 123 -20.95 5.88 -8.49
CA SER A 123 -21.96 6.88 -8.91
C SER A 123 -22.85 7.33 -7.75
N TYR A 124 -23.15 6.41 -6.81
CA TYR A 124 -23.84 6.73 -5.58
C TYR A 124 -22.99 7.64 -4.68
N ILE A 125 -21.69 7.34 -4.57
CA ILE A 125 -20.73 8.16 -3.80
C ILE A 125 -20.52 9.54 -4.43
N ASP A 126 -20.55 9.67 -5.76
CA ASP A 126 -20.42 10.99 -6.43
C ASP A 126 -21.68 11.85 -6.28
N GLN A 127 -22.87 11.22 -6.28
CA GLN A 127 -24.14 11.89 -5.96
C GLN A 127 -24.21 12.36 -4.50
N GLU A 128 -23.66 11.59 -3.55
CA GLU A 128 -23.38 12.05 -2.19
C GLU A 128 -22.16 12.99 -2.21
N LYS A 129 -22.39 14.25 -2.62
CA LYS A 129 -21.48 15.41 -2.54
C LYS A 129 -20.21 15.16 -1.70
N GLN A 130 -19.03 15.40 -2.28
CA GLN A 130 -17.71 15.39 -1.63
C GLN A 130 -17.81 15.58 -0.10
N ALA A 131 -17.67 14.46 0.62
CA ALA A 131 -17.81 14.43 2.07
C ALA A 131 -17.01 15.58 2.71
N SER A 132 -17.71 16.46 3.41
CA SER A 132 -17.06 17.62 4.03
C SER A 132 -16.19 17.13 5.18
N PHE A 133 -15.02 17.75 5.40
CA PHE A 133 -14.14 17.41 6.53
C PHE A 133 -14.89 17.44 7.89
N GLY A 134 -15.98 18.21 8.00
CA GLY A 134 -16.84 18.25 9.17
C GLY A 134 -17.74 17.03 9.38
N GLU A 135 -18.09 16.28 8.33
CA GLU A 135 -18.93 15.07 8.41
C GLU A 135 -18.19 13.87 8.98
N ILE A 136 -16.85 13.87 8.89
CA ILE A 136 -15.97 12.88 9.52
C ILE A 136 -16.21 12.84 11.05
N PHE A 137 -16.53 13.99 11.64
CA PHE A 137 -16.80 14.14 13.07
C PHE A 137 -18.25 13.83 13.47
N GLN A 138 -19.11 13.40 12.54
CA GLN A 138 -20.52 13.10 12.83
C GLN A 138 -20.86 11.60 12.67
N GLY A 139 -21.77 11.12 13.53
CA GLY A 139 -22.43 9.82 13.39
C GLY A 139 -21.51 8.59 13.40
N LYS A 140 -21.66 7.72 12.38
CA LYS A 140 -20.93 6.44 12.25
C LYS A 140 -19.46 6.63 11.88
N CYS A 141 -19.11 7.71 11.17
CA CYS A 141 -17.73 8.02 10.78
C CYS A 141 -16.85 8.32 11.98
N LEU A 142 -17.37 9.02 12.99
CA LEU A 142 -16.63 9.29 14.24
C LEU A 142 -16.25 8.00 14.97
N LYS A 143 -17.14 7.00 15.01
CA LYS A 143 -16.85 5.69 15.63
C LYS A 143 -15.73 4.98 14.87
N ALA A 144 -15.80 4.93 13.54
CA ALA A 144 -14.76 4.33 12.71
C ALA A 144 -13.42 5.07 12.86
N MET A 145 -13.44 6.41 12.93
CA MET A 145 -12.25 7.23 13.14
C MET A 145 -11.61 6.99 14.51
N ILE A 146 -12.40 6.92 15.59
CA ILE A 146 -11.89 6.63 16.94
C ILE A 146 -11.26 5.24 16.98
N ILE A 147 -11.91 4.23 16.38
CA ILE A 147 -11.35 2.87 16.32
C ILE A 147 -10.05 2.85 15.51
N GLY A 148 -10.02 3.50 14.34
CA GLY A 148 -8.84 3.57 13.48
C GLY A 148 -7.68 4.32 14.14
N CYS A 149 -7.92 5.52 14.66
CA CYS A 149 -6.92 6.32 15.37
C CYS A 149 -6.46 5.61 16.64
N GLY A 150 -7.37 5.01 17.42
CA GLY A 150 -7.03 4.24 18.60
C GLY A 150 -6.13 3.06 18.27
N LEU A 151 -6.46 2.30 17.23
CA LEU A 151 -5.65 1.16 16.79
C LEU A 151 -4.25 1.59 16.35
N VAL A 152 -4.12 2.65 15.56
CA VAL A 152 -2.81 3.20 15.17
C VAL A 152 -2.04 3.74 16.38
N PHE A 153 -2.72 4.41 17.31
CA PHE A 153 -2.11 4.91 18.54
C PHE A 153 -1.54 3.77 19.38
N PHE A 154 -2.33 2.72 19.64
CA PHE A 154 -1.85 1.54 20.38
C PHE A 154 -0.70 0.85 19.65
N GLN A 155 -0.73 0.78 18.31
CA GLN A 155 0.38 0.26 17.51
C GLN A 155 1.67 1.09 17.62
N GLN A 156 1.59 2.40 17.85
CA GLN A 156 2.79 3.23 18.05
C GLN A 156 3.27 3.21 19.51
N VAL A 157 2.35 3.13 20.47
CA VAL A 157 2.66 3.08 21.92
C VAL A 157 3.43 1.80 22.29
N THR A 158 3.22 0.69 21.58
CA THR A 158 4.06 -0.51 21.76
C THR A 158 5.54 -0.26 21.46
N GLY A 159 5.90 0.87 20.84
CA GLY A 159 7.27 1.31 20.69
C GLY A 159 8.09 0.45 19.73
N GLN A 160 7.45 -0.36 18.88
CA GLN A 160 8.11 -1.22 17.89
C GLN A 160 9.23 -0.49 17.11
N PRO A 161 9.00 0.69 16.50
CA PRO A 161 10.07 1.39 15.78
C PRO A 161 11.21 1.85 16.71
N SER A 162 10.89 2.26 17.94
CA SER A 162 11.88 2.69 18.94
C SER A 162 12.76 1.55 19.43
N VAL A 163 12.18 0.38 19.69
CA VAL A 163 12.92 -0.83 20.08
C VAL A 163 13.87 -1.25 18.96
N LEU A 164 13.40 -1.23 17.71
CA LEU A 164 14.24 -1.52 16.55
C LEU A 164 15.41 -0.54 16.45
N TYR A 165 15.17 0.77 16.55
CA TYR A 165 16.22 1.79 16.45
C TYR A 165 17.33 1.61 17.50
N TYR A 166 16.96 1.25 18.72
CA TYR A 166 17.91 1.04 19.82
C TYR A 166 18.31 -0.42 20.02
N ALA A 167 17.92 -1.33 19.13
CA ALA A 167 18.16 -2.77 19.31
C ALA A 167 19.65 -3.08 19.52
N ALA A 168 20.53 -2.52 18.67
CA ALA A 168 21.97 -2.70 18.79
C ALA A 168 22.52 -2.19 20.13
N THR A 169 22.09 -1.01 20.58
CA THR A 169 22.49 -0.42 21.86
C THR A 169 22.01 -1.27 23.04
N ILE A 170 20.77 -1.74 23.01
CA ILE A 170 20.18 -2.58 24.07
C ILE A 170 20.94 -3.91 24.17
N PHE A 171 21.20 -4.57 23.05
CA PHE A 171 21.96 -5.83 23.05
C PHE A 171 23.40 -5.65 23.52
N GLN A 172 24.05 -4.53 23.19
CA GLN A 172 25.37 -4.22 23.74
C GLN A 172 25.32 -4.09 25.27
N VAL A 173 24.41 -3.28 25.80
CA VAL A 173 24.28 -3.06 27.25
C VAL A 173 24.02 -4.37 28.00
N VAL A 174 23.19 -5.26 27.47
CA VAL A 174 22.88 -6.56 28.09
C VAL A 174 24.04 -7.56 27.99
N THR A 175 24.88 -7.48 26.95
CA THR A 175 26.02 -8.41 26.76
C THR A 175 27.24 -8.05 27.61
N TYR A 176 27.36 -6.80 28.07
CA TYR A 176 28.44 -6.33 28.95
C TYR A 176 28.10 -6.39 30.46
N CYS A 177 27.01 -7.07 30.84
CA CYS A 177 26.71 -7.49 32.21
C CYS A 177 26.96 -8.99 32.37
#